data_AF-A0A6L8HEM1-F1
#
_entry.id   AF-A0A6L8HEM1-F1
#
_cell.length_a   1.000
_cell.length_b   1.000
_cell.length_c   1.000
_cell.angle_alpha   90.00
_cell.angle_beta   90.00
_cell.angle_gamma   90.00
#
_symmetry.space_group_name_H-M   'P 1'
#
loop_
_entity.id
_entity.type
_entity.pdbx_description
1 polymer ?
#
loop_
_entity_poly.entity_id
_entity_poly.type
_entity_poly.pdbx_seq_one_letter_code
_entity_poly.pdbx_strand_id
1 'polypeptide(L)' 'MERHFEEDFDRIKGKILMMGSLVEDQIRNALIALVERDEALARQVIENDHKVNTFDVEIDEMALDALVR' A
#
# COMPACT_ATOMS: atom_id res chain seq x y z
N MET A 1 1.36 -28.37 -3.24
CA MET A 1 2.10 -27.38 -2.44
C MET A 1 2.63 -26.27 -3.32
N GLU A 2 3.56 -26.52 -4.26
CA GLU A 2 4.16 -25.46 -5.10
C GLU A 2 3.13 -24.53 -5.76
N ARG A 3 2.08 -25.06 -6.38
CA ARG A 3 1.08 -24.26 -7.09
C ARG A 3 0.28 -23.31 -6.18
N HIS A 4 -0.01 -23.72 -4.94
CA HIS A 4 -0.72 -22.85 -3.99
C HIS A 4 0.21 -21.76 -3.43
N PHE A 5 1.48 -22.10 -3.20
CA PHE A 5 2.48 -21.12 -2.80
C PHE A 5 2.71 -20.07 -3.91
N GLU A 6 2.79 -20.49 -5.17
CA GLU A 6 2.86 -19.56 -6.31
C GLU A 6 1.63 -18.65 -6.41
N GLU A 7 0.42 -19.20 -6.24
CA GLU A 7 -0.83 -18.43 -6.23
C GLU A 7 -0.86 -17.39 -5.10
N ASP A 8 -0.49 -17.76 -3.88
CA ASP A 8 -0.44 -16.83 -2.74
C ASP A 8 0.66 -15.77 -2.94
N PHE A 9 1.82 -16.17 -3.47
CA PHE A 9 2.91 -15.24 -3.77
C PHE A 9 2.53 -14.20 -4.84
N ASP A 10 1.81 -14.61 -5.89
CA ASP A 10 1.33 -13.68 -6.91
C ASP A 10 0.23 -12.74 -6.38
N ARG A 11 -0.61 -13.20 -5.45
CA ARG A 11 -1.57 -12.34 -4.75
C ARG A 11 -0.88 -11.29 -3.88
N ILE A 12 0.15 -11.69 -3.13
CA ILE A 12 0.98 -10.78 -2.32
C ILE A 12 1.62 -9.71 -3.21
N LYS A 13 2.27 -10.11 -4.31
CA LYS A 13 2.84 -9.16 -5.28
C LYS A 13 1.79 -8.18 -5.81
N GLY A 14 0.61 -8.68 -6.16
CA GLY A 14 -0.49 -7.85 -6.63
C GLY A 14 -0.87 -6.77 -5.61
N LYS A 15 -0.97 -7.13 -4.33
CA LYS A 15 -1.24 -6.16 -3.25
C LYS A 15 -0.11 -5.16 -3.05
N ILE A 16 1.15 -5.60 -3.08
CA ILE A 16 2.31 -4.70 -2.99
C ILE A 16 2.29 -3.67 -4.14
N LEU A 17 1.97 -4.09 -5.36
CA LEU A 17 1.85 -3.17 -6.51
C LEU A 17 0.73 -2.15 -6.31
N MET A 18 -0.43 -2.58 -5.82
CA MET A 18 -1.54 -1.66 -5.51
C MET A 18 -1.17 -0.65 -4.41
N MET A 19 -0.51 -1.12 -3.34
CA MET A 19 0.01 -0.26 -2.28
C MET A 19 1.03 0.73 -2.83
N GLY A 20 1.95 0.28 -3.68
CA GLY A 20 2.95 1.12 -4.32
C GLY A 20 2.33 2.25 -5.15
N SER A 21 1.29 1.95 -5.93
CA SER A 21 0.55 2.98 -6.69
C SER A 21 -0.08 4.03 -5.75
N LEU A 22 -0.64 3.60 -4.62
CA LEU A 22 -1.21 4.51 -3.64
C LEU A 22 -0.14 5.41 -3.01
N VAL A 23 1.03 4.85 -2.67
CA VAL A 23 2.16 5.60 -2.13
C VAL A 23 2.69 6.61 -3.15
N GLU A 24 2.81 6.25 -4.42
CA GLU A 24 3.21 7.19 -5.47
C GLU A 24 2.25 8.38 -5.58
N ASP A 25 0.94 8.12 -5.52
CA ASP A 25 -0.08 9.17 -5.55
C ASP A 25 0.00 10.08 -4.31
N GLN A 26 0.27 9.52 -3.13
CA GLN A 26 0.45 10.31 -1.92
C GLN A 26 1.69 11.20 -1.98
N ILE A 27 2.82 10.69 -2.47
CA ILE A 27 4.04 11.48 -2.66
C ILE A 27 3.78 12.62 -3.64
N ARG A 28 3.12 12.33 -4.78
CA ARG A 28 2.74 13.36 -5.77
C ARG A 28 1.88 14.44 -5.14
N ASN A 29 0.83 14.06 -4.41
CA ASN A 29 -0.09 15.01 -3.77
C ASN A 29 0.59 15.80 -2.65
N ALA A 30 1.50 15.19 -1.89
CA ALA A 30 2.27 15.88 -0.86
C ALA A 30 3.16 16.99 -1.47
N LEU A 31 3.79 16.70 -2.61
CA LEU A 31 4.60 17.70 -3.33
C LEU A 31 3.74 18.85 -3.86
N ILE A 32 2.57 18.55 -4.45
CA ILE A 32 1.63 19.58 -4.92
C ILE A 32 1.17 20.44 -3.74
N ALA A 33 0.72 19.82 -2.65
CA ALA A 33 0.25 20.53 -1.45
C ALA A 33 1.32 21.46 -0.88
N LEU A 34 2.59 21.02 -0.87
CA LEU A 34 3.71 21.83 -0.40
C LEU A 34 3.99 23.03 -1.31
N VAL A 35 4.08 22.80 -2.63
CA VAL A 35 4.39 23.85 -3.61
C VAL A 35 3.30 24.91 -3.69
N GLU A 36 2.04 24.47 -3.67
CA GLU A 36 0.87 25.34 -3.79
C GLU A 36 0.41 25.91 -2.44
N ARG A 37 1.00 25.45 -1.34
CA ARG A 37 0.56 25.74 0.04
C ARG A 37 -0.92 25.37 0.28
N ASP A 38 -1.36 24.27 -0.32
CA ASP A 38 -2.69 23.74 -0.16
C ASP A 38 -2.79 22.89 1.12
N GLU A 39 -3.30 23.51 2.19
CA GLU A 39 -3.50 22.84 3.48
C GLU A 39 -4.54 21.71 3.40
N ALA A 40 -5.58 21.84 2.56
CA ALA A 40 -6.62 20.83 2.45
C ALA A 40 -6.07 19.55 1.81
N LEU A 41 -5.30 19.70 0.73
CA LEU A 41 -4.62 18.56 0.09
C LEU A 41 -3.59 17.92 1.04
N ALA A 42 -2.85 18.72 1.81
CA ALA A 42 -1.91 18.19 2.80
C ALA A 42 -2.63 17.34 3.87
N ARG A 43 -3.78 17.79 4.39
CA ARG A 43 -4.60 17.01 5.33
C ARG A 43 -5.12 15.73 4.69
N GLN A 44 -5.56 15.79 3.44
CA GLN A 44 -6.03 14.61 2.71
C GLN A 44 -4.90 13.58 2.51
N VAL A 45 -3.66 14.01 2.26
CA VAL A 45 -2.51 13.11 2.21
C VAL A 45 -2.32 12.38 3.55
N ILE A 46 -2.35 13.13 4.67
CA ILE A 46 -2.22 12.56 6.02
C ILE A 46 -3.33 11.54 6.30
N GLU A 47 -4.59 11.88 5.99
CA GLU A 47 -5.72 10.97 6.19
C GLU A 47 -5.62 9.70 5.34
N ASN A 48 -5.09 9.83 4.12
CA ASN A 48 -4.94 8.69 3.22
C ASN A 48 -3.79 7.76 3.61
N ASP A 49 -2.81 8.19 4.41
CA ASP A 49 -1.72 7.34 4.93
C ASP A 49 -2.26 6.07 5.62
N HIS A 50 -3.40 6.18 6.31
CA HIS A 50 -4.07 5.04 6.92
C HIS A 50 -4.36 3.88 5.96
N LYS A 51 -4.62 4.17 4.68
CA LYS A 51 -4.85 3.12 3.67
C LYS A 51 -3.57 2.34 3.36
N VAL A 52 -2.41 3.01 3.36
CA VAL A 52 -1.11 2.36 3.18
C VAL A 52 -0.84 1.43 4.36
N ASN A 53 -1.11 1.90 5.59
CA ASN A 53 -0.98 1.07 6.79
C ASN A 53 -1.91 -0.15 6.77
N THR A 54 -3.14 -0.02 6.24
CA THR A 54 -4.03 -1.18 6.04
C THR A 54 -3.43 -2.19 5.07
N PHE A 55 -2.87 -1.74 3.94
CA PHE A 55 -2.20 -2.64 3.00
C PHE A 55 -1.01 -3.36 3.64
N ASP A 56 -0.21 -2.64 4.43
CA ASP A 56 0.97 -3.20 5.12
C ASP A 56 0.58 -4.38 6.02
N VAL A 57 -0.41 -4.17 6.89
CA VAL A 57 -0.94 -5.23 7.77
C VAL A 57 -1.50 -6.41 6.98
N GLU A 58 -2.30 -6.15 5.94
CA GLU A 58 -2.88 -7.22 5.11
C GLU A 58 -1.81 -8.04 4.37
N ILE A 59 -0.75 -7.39 3.87
CA ILE A 59 0.35 -8.06 3.17
C ILE A 59 1.15 -8.93 4.14
N ASP A 60 1.44 -8.42 5.33
CA ASP A 60 2.15 -9.16 6.38
C ASP A 60 1.36 -10.39 6.84
N GLU A 61 0.05 -10.25 7.06
CA GLU A 61 -0.82 -11.39 7.40
C GLU A 61 -0.81 -12.45 6.30
N MET A 62 -0.91 -12.04 5.03
CA MET A 62 -0.85 -12.96 3.90
C MET A 62 0.51 -13.66 3.78
N ALA A 63 1.61 -12.95 4.05
CA ALA A 63 2.94 -13.53 4.03
C ALA A 63 3.13 -14.57 5.14
N LEU A 64 2.63 -14.29 6.35
CA LEU A 64 2.64 -15.24 7.46
C LEU A 64 1.83 -16.49 7.14
N ASP A 65 0.61 -16.31 6.62
CA ASP A 65 -0.27 -17.42 6.24
C ASP A 65 0.36 -18.32 5.15
N ALA A 66 1.05 -17.70 4.18
CA ALA A 66 1.76 -18.44 3.13
C ALA A 66 2.97 -19.24 3.63
N LEU A 67 3.60 -18.83 4.74
CA LEU A 67 4.74 -19.53 5.34
C LEU A 67 4.32 -20.68 6.28
N VAL A 68 3.17 -20.56 6.93
CA VAL A 68 2.68 -21.54 7.92
C VAL A 68 1.98 -22.73 7.27
N ARG A 69 1.44 -22.55 6.06
CA ARG A 69 0.74 -23.59 5.29
C ARG A 69 1.69 -24.50 4.51
#